data_AF-A0A0V0GKV2-F1
#
_entry.id   AF-A0A0V0GKV2-F1
#
_cell.length_a   1.000
_cell.length_b   1.000
_cell.length_c   1.000
_cell.angle_alpha   90.00
_cell.angle_beta   90.00
_cell.angle_gamma   90.00
#
_symmetry.space_group_name_H-M   'P 1'
#
loop_
_entity.id
_entity.type
_entity.pdbx_description
1 polymer ?
#
loop_
_entity_poly.entity_id
_entity_poly.type
_entity_poly.pdbx_seq_one_letter_code
_entity_poly.pdbx_strand_id
1 'polypeptide(L)'
;MLDFDFLCGRETPSVAGIINPGSEGFQKLFFGQEEIAIPVHSTIEAACAAHPTADVFINFASFRSAAASSMSALKQPTIKVAAIIAEGVPESDAKELIAYAKANNKVVIGPATVGGIQAGAFKIGDTAG
;
A
#
# COMPACT_ATOMS: atom_id res chain seq x y z
N MET A 1 -3.91 -8.65 6.84
CA MET A 1 -4.55 -7.34 7.15
C MET A 1 -6.03 -7.48 7.44
N LEU A 2 -6.83 -8.11 6.56
CA LEU A 2 -8.28 -8.22 6.72
C LEU A 2 -8.74 -8.92 8.01
N ASP A 3 -8.04 -9.97 8.43
CA ASP A 3 -8.34 -10.63 9.72
C ASP A 3 -8.17 -9.68 10.90
N PHE A 4 -7.13 -8.84 10.87
CA PHE A 4 -6.90 -7.82 11.89
C PHE A 4 -8.02 -6.77 11.87
N ASP A 5 -8.44 -6.33 10.70
CA ASP A 5 -9.53 -5.37 10.55
C ASP A 5 -10.84 -5.93 11.16
N PHE A 6 -11.17 -7.19 10.83
CA PHE A 6 -12.34 -7.88 11.36
C PHE A 6 -12.27 -8.03 12.89
N LEU A 7 -11.13 -8.50 13.42
CA LEU A 7 -10.92 -8.66 14.86
C LEU A 7 -10.90 -7.31 15.61
N CYS A 8 -10.53 -6.22 14.94
CA CYS A 8 -10.63 -4.87 15.48
C CYS A 8 -12.05 -4.28 15.41
N GLY A 9 -13.03 -5.02 14.88
CA GLY A 9 -14.41 -4.55 14.76
C GLY A 9 -14.61 -3.48 13.70
N ARG A 10 -13.73 -3.40 12.67
CA ARG A 10 -13.94 -2.49 11.55
C ARG A 10 -15.14 -2.94 10.72
N GLU A 11 -15.93 -1.97 10.27
CA GLU A 11 -17.07 -2.24 9.37
C GLU A 11 -16.62 -2.52 7.93
N THR A 12 -15.45 -2.03 7.54
CA THR A 12 -14.92 -2.17 6.17
C THR A 12 -13.46 -2.66 6.15
N PRO A 13 -13.11 -3.50 5.16
CA PRO A 13 -11.73 -3.88 4.86
C PRO A 13 -10.80 -2.68 4.75
N SER A 14 -9.57 -2.80 5.25
CA SER A 14 -8.56 -1.76 5.07
C SER A 14 -7.90 -1.77 3.68
N VAL A 15 -8.09 -2.83 2.89
CA VAL A 15 -7.55 -2.97 1.54
C VAL A 15 -8.65 -2.71 0.52
N ALA A 16 -8.55 -1.59 -0.20
CA ALA A 16 -9.52 -1.21 -1.24
C ALA A 16 -9.26 -1.90 -2.60
N GLY A 17 -7.99 -2.16 -2.93
CA GLY A 17 -7.58 -2.77 -4.18
C GLY A 17 -6.15 -3.28 -4.13
N ILE A 18 -5.84 -4.21 -5.02
CA ILE A 18 -4.49 -4.76 -5.22
C ILE A 18 -3.99 -4.28 -6.58
N ILE A 19 -2.71 -3.93 -6.67
CA ILE A 19 -2.09 -3.57 -7.94
C ILE A 19 -1.15 -4.69 -8.33
N ASN A 20 -1.40 -5.30 -9.48
CA ASN A 20 -0.57 -6.35 -10.06
C ASN A 20 -0.28 -6.00 -11.53
N PRO A 21 0.91 -5.45 -11.85
CA PRO A 21 1.22 -4.97 -13.19
C PRO A 21 0.93 -6.01 -14.29
N GLY A 22 0.10 -5.62 -15.25
CA GLY A 22 -0.29 -6.49 -16.37
C GLY A 22 -1.41 -7.49 -16.07
N SER A 23 -2.06 -7.42 -14.90
CA SER A 23 -3.20 -8.24 -14.51
C SER A 23 -4.39 -7.38 -14.10
N GLU A 24 -5.59 -7.81 -14.47
CA GLU A 24 -6.88 -7.20 -14.11
C GLU A 24 -7.80 -8.30 -13.59
N GLY A 25 -8.65 -8.00 -12.62
CA GLY A 25 -9.65 -8.94 -12.13
C GLY A 25 -10.00 -8.75 -10.66
N PHE A 26 -10.24 -9.86 -9.97
CA PHE A 26 -10.61 -9.87 -8.56
C PHE A 26 -9.87 -10.96 -7.80
N GLN A 27 -9.40 -10.63 -6.60
CA GLN A 27 -8.87 -11.58 -5.65
C GLN A 27 -9.96 -11.91 -4.63
N LYS A 28 -10.34 -13.19 -4.56
CA LYS A 28 -11.25 -13.71 -3.52
C LYS A 28 -10.49 -13.81 -2.20
N LEU A 29 -11.07 -13.23 -1.15
CA LEU A 29 -10.53 -13.17 0.21
C LEU A 29 -11.66 -13.34 1.22
N PHE A 30 -11.33 -13.41 2.50
CA PHE A 30 -12.30 -13.47 3.59
C PHE A 30 -12.25 -12.21 4.45
N PHE A 31 -13.42 -11.78 4.92
CA PHE A 31 -13.57 -10.79 5.98
C PHE A 31 -14.43 -11.40 7.08
N GLY A 32 -13.78 -11.95 8.10
CA GLY A 32 -14.44 -12.86 9.04
C GLY A 32 -14.85 -14.16 8.33
N GLN A 33 -16.14 -14.48 8.35
CA GLN A 33 -16.69 -15.67 7.68
C GLN A 33 -17.22 -15.38 6.27
N GLU A 34 -17.26 -14.11 5.86
CA GLU A 34 -17.79 -13.70 4.56
C GLU A 34 -16.71 -13.72 3.49
N GLU A 35 -17.01 -14.31 2.34
CA GLU A 35 -16.15 -14.24 1.15
C GLU A 35 -16.37 -12.88 0.46
N ILE A 36 -15.28 -12.12 0.28
CA ILE A 36 -15.27 -10.83 -0.42
C ILE A 36 -14.38 -10.90 -1.65
N ALA A 37 -14.60 -9.99 -2.60
CA ALA A 37 -13.78 -9.83 -3.80
C ALA A 37 -13.10 -8.46 -3.79
N ILE A 38 -11.77 -8.45 -3.70
CA ILE A 38 -10.96 -7.22 -3.81
C ILE A 38 -10.50 -7.05 -5.25
N PRO A 39 -10.73 -5.89 -5.89
CA PRO A 39 -10.35 -5.67 -7.28
C PRO A 39 -8.82 -5.62 -7.43
N VAL A 40 -8.33 -6.23 -8.50
CA VAL A 40 -6.94 -6.22 -8.94
C VAL A 40 -6.82 -5.32 -10.16
N HIS A 41 -5.93 -4.35 -10.11
CA HIS A 41 -5.70 -3.36 -11.16
C HIS A 41 -4.32 -3.53 -11.78
N SER A 42 -4.21 -3.27 -13.08
CA SER A 42 -2.97 -3.39 -13.85
C SER A 42 -2.00 -2.23 -13.64
N THR A 43 -2.48 -1.07 -13.15
CA THR A 43 -1.67 0.13 -12.96
C THR A 43 -2.03 0.84 -11.65
N ILE A 44 -1.07 1.63 -11.14
CA ILE A 44 -1.26 2.42 -9.92
C ILE A 44 -2.29 3.54 -10.17
N GLU A 45 -2.24 4.15 -11.35
CA GLU A 45 -3.16 5.20 -11.80
C GLU A 45 -4.60 4.70 -11.85
N ALA A 46 -4.84 3.52 -12.46
CA ALA A 46 -6.17 2.92 -12.53
C ALA A 46 -6.71 2.59 -11.14
N ALA A 47 -5.88 2.02 -10.26
CA ALA A 47 -6.28 1.73 -8.88
C ALA A 47 -6.65 3.01 -8.10
N CYS A 48 -5.85 4.07 -8.22
CA CYS A 48 -6.13 5.33 -7.52
C CYS A 48 -7.37 6.04 -8.08
N ALA A 49 -7.63 5.93 -9.39
CA ALA A 49 -8.83 6.47 -10.00
C ALA A 49 -10.10 5.69 -9.58
N ALA A 50 -10.00 4.36 -9.47
CA ALA A 50 -11.09 3.50 -9.03
C ALA A 50 -11.39 3.65 -7.53
N HIS A 51 -10.38 3.98 -6.72
CA HIS A 51 -10.46 4.06 -5.26
C HIS A 51 -10.04 5.44 -4.74
N PRO A 52 -10.83 6.51 -4.98
CA PRO A 52 -10.43 7.88 -4.67
C PRO A 52 -10.30 8.17 -3.17
N THR A 53 -10.84 7.30 -2.31
CA THR A 53 -10.74 7.40 -0.85
C THR A 53 -9.49 6.72 -0.27
N ALA A 54 -8.78 5.92 -1.06
CA ALA A 54 -7.56 5.26 -0.61
C ALA A 54 -6.40 6.27 -0.53
N ASP A 55 -5.80 6.41 0.65
CA ASP A 55 -4.72 7.36 0.91
C ASP A 55 -3.42 6.74 1.44
N VAL A 56 -3.37 5.41 1.57
CA VAL A 56 -2.19 4.63 1.94
C VAL A 56 -1.83 3.64 0.83
N PHE A 57 -0.58 3.66 0.39
CA PHE A 57 -0.01 2.70 -0.56
C PHE A 57 1.01 1.81 0.15
N ILE A 58 0.83 0.49 0.12
CA ILE A 58 1.77 -0.48 0.69
C ILE A 58 2.49 -1.20 -0.45
N ASN A 59 3.79 -0.99 -0.55
CA ASN A 59 4.61 -1.44 -1.65
C ASN A 59 5.43 -2.69 -1.32
N PHE A 60 4.95 -3.83 -1.83
CA PHE A 60 5.63 -5.12 -1.78
C PHE A 60 6.49 -5.42 -3.02
N ALA A 61 6.70 -4.45 -3.91
CA ALA A 61 7.56 -4.64 -5.07
C ALA A 61 9.00 -4.99 -4.65
N SER A 62 9.71 -5.77 -5.47
CA SER A 62 11.13 -6.09 -5.23
C SER A 62 12.01 -4.83 -5.15
N PHE A 63 13.20 -4.93 -4.56
CA PHE A 63 14.15 -3.81 -4.46
C PHE A 63 14.46 -3.14 -5.81
N ARG A 64 14.38 -3.89 -6.91
CA ARG A 64 14.61 -3.40 -8.29
C ARG A 64 13.53 -2.45 -8.79
N SER A 65 12.30 -2.60 -8.29
CA SER A 65 11.13 -1.87 -8.76
C SER A 65 10.49 -0.98 -7.70
N ALA A 66 10.82 -1.18 -6.42
CA ALA A 66 10.25 -0.47 -5.28
C ALA A 66 10.38 1.04 -5.39
N ALA A 67 11.54 1.56 -5.81
CA ALA A 67 11.74 3.01 -5.94
C ALA A 67 10.81 3.63 -7.01
N ALA A 68 10.80 3.05 -8.21
CA ALA A 68 9.99 3.54 -9.32
C ALA A 68 8.48 3.45 -9.02
N SER A 69 8.01 2.32 -8.46
CA SER A 69 6.60 2.17 -8.12
C SER A 69 6.17 3.06 -6.95
N SER A 70 7.02 3.26 -5.94
CA SER A 70 6.75 4.21 -4.85
C SER A 70 6.67 5.64 -5.36
N MET A 71 7.56 6.04 -6.26
CA MET A 71 7.53 7.38 -6.86
C MET A 71 6.26 7.59 -7.70
N SER A 72 5.81 6.60 -8.48
CA SER A 72 4.53 6.66 -9.20
C SER A 72 3.35 6.80 -8.23
N ALA A 73 3.33 6.04 -7.13
CA ALA A 73 2.29 6.16 -6.11
C ALA A 73 2.30 7.53 -5.42
N LEU A 74 3.47 8.05 -5.04
CA LEU A 74 3.61 9.37 -4.43
C LEU A 74 3.20 10.51 -5.38
N LYS A 75 3.23 10.30 -6.70
CA LYS A 75 2.70 11.28 -7.67
C LYS A 75 1.17 11.29 -7.75
N GLN A 76 0.49 10.24 -7.29
CA GLN A 76 -0.97 10.22 -7.27
C GLN A 76 -1.52 11.16 -6.20
N PRO A 77 -2.53 11.99 -6.50
CA PRO A 77 -3.01 13.02 -5.57
C PRO A 77 -3.67 12.45 -4.31
N THR A 78 -4.28 11.26 -4.39
CA THR A 78 -5.00 10.62 -3.28
C THR A 78 -4.07 10.01 -2.24
N ILE A 79 -2.89 9.51 -2.65
CA ILE A 79 -1.94 8.83 -1.77
C ILE A 79 -1.20 9.84 -0.90
N LYS A 80 -1.33 9.72 0.42
CA LYS A 80 -0.63 10.55 1.42
C LYS A 80 0.53 9.81 2.08
N VAL A 81 0.42 8.49 2.20
CA VAL A 81 1.41 7.64 2.87
C VAL A 81 1.84 6.51 1.94
N ALA A 82 3.14 6.30 1.80
CA ALA A 82 3.70 5.14 1.11
C ALA A 82 4.57 4.32 2.09
N ALA A 83 4.20 3.06 2.32
CA ALA A 83 5.01 2.11 3.07
C ALA A 83 5.81 1.23 2.08
N ILE A 84 7.13 1.19 2.22
CA ILE A 84 8.04 0.52 1.28
C ILE A 84 8.71 -0.65 2.00
N ILE A 85 8.30 -1.88 1.66
CA ILE A 85 8.73 -3.08 2.39
C ILE A 85 10.13 -3.53 1.95
N ALA A 86 10.48 -3.36 0.67
CA ALA A 86 11.71 -3.86 0.10
C ALA A 86 12.96 -3.39 0.84
N GLU A 87 13.83 -4.35 1.18
CA GLU A 87 15.21 -4.11 1.60
C GLU A 87 16.13 -4.00 0.36
N GLY A 88 17.28 -3.34 0.49
CA GLY A 88 18.28 -3.26 -0.58
C GLY A 88 17.98 -2.23 -1.67
N VAL A 89 17.04 -1.30 -1.43
CA VAL A 89 16.83 -0.13 -2.30
C VAL A 89 18.07 0.78 -2.20
N PRO A 90 18.67 1.22 -3.32
CA PRO A 90 19.82 2.12 -3.30
C PRO A 90 19.56 3.40 -2.51
N GLU A 91 20.56 3.88 -1.77
CA GLU A 91 20.42 5.11 -0.97
C GLU A 91 20.13 6.35 -1.81
N SER A 92 20.62 6.40 -3.06
CA SER A 92 20.30 7.49 -4.00
C SER A 92 18.79 7.57 -4.23
N ASP A 93 18.16 6.44 -4.50
CA ASP A 93 16.74 6.36 -4.81
C ASP A 93 15.89 6.66 -3.56
N ALA A 94 16.34 6.18 -2.39
CA ALA A 94 15.72 6.53 -1.12
C ALA A 94 15.77 8.05 -0.85
N LYS A 95 16.89 8.71 -1.15
CA LYS A 95 17.02 10.18 -1.03
C LYS A 95 16.07 10.91 -1.95
N GLU A 96 15.88 10.44 -3.19
CA GLU A 96 14.91 11.01 -4.12
C GLU A 96 13.46 10.88 -3.61
N LEU A 97 13.09 9.71 -3.09
CA LEU A 97 11.79 9.47 -2.47
C LEU A 97 11.55 10.41 -1.28
N ILE A 98 12.53 10.55 -0.40
CA ILE A 98 12.47 11.46 0.76
C ILE A 98 12.30 12.91 0.32
N ALA A 99 13.10 13.36 -0.65
CA ALA A 99 13.05 14.72 -1.16
C ALA A 99 11.67 15.03 -1.78
N TYR A 100 11.16 14.12 -2.62
CA TYR A 100 9.85 14.28 -3.23
C TYR A 100 8.73 14.28 -2.17
N ALA A 101 8.74 13.32 -1.24
CA ALA A 101 7.73 13.23 -0.20
C ALA A 101 7.69 14.49 0.67
N LYS A 102 8.84 15.02 1.07
CA LYS A 102 8.95 16.28 1.82
C LYS A 102 8.42 17.48 1.03
N ALA A 103 8.77 17.58 -0.25
CA ALA A 103 8.31 18.68 -1.10
C ALA A 103 6.78 18.67 -1.34
N ASN A 104 6.16 17.49 -1.24
CA ASN A 104 4.73 17.30 -1.52
C ASN A 104 3.89 16.99 -0.28
N ASN A 105 4.44 17.17 0.92
CA ASN A 105 3.78 16.90 2.21
C ASN A 105 3.19 15.46 2.31
N LYS A 106 4.00 14.47 1.90
CA LYS A 106 3.67 13.04 1.96
C LYS A 106 4.58 12.32 2.95
N VAL A 107 4.12 11.18 3.44
CA VAL A 107 4.85 10.34 4.39
C VAL A 107 5.39 9.11 3.67
N VAL A 108 6.65 8.78 3.92
CA VAL A 108 7.27 7.52 3.51
C VAL A 108 7.64 6.74 4.78
N ILE A 109 7.21 5.48 4.87
CA ILE A 109 7.57 4.54 5.94
C ILE A 109 8.45 3.47 5.31
N GLY A 110 9.74 3.44 5.65
CA GLY A 110 10.74 2.60 5.01
C GLY A 110 11.70 3.42 4.10
N PRO A 111 12.43 2.78 3.16
CA PRO A 111 12.43 1.35 2.83
C PRO A 111 12.92 0.42 3.95
N ALA A 112 12.99 -0.89 3.68
CA ALA A 112 13.47 -1.92 4.61
C ALA A 112 12.73 -1.93 5.96
N THR A 113 11.40 -2.04 5.91
CA THR A 113 10.55 -2.08 7.09
C THR A 113 9.44 -3.11 6.93
N VAL A 114 9.02 -3.72 8.04
CA VAL A 114 7.77 -4.49 8.09
C VAL A 114 6.53 -3.57 7.99
N GLY A 115 6.71 -2.28 8.27
CA GLY A 115 5.65 -1.28 8.31
C GLY A 115 5.40 -0.77 9.72
N GLY A 116 4.23 -1.09 10.27
CA GLY A 116 3.74 -0.54 11.54
C GLY A 116 2.28 -0.92 11.80
N ILE A 117 1.86 -0.73 13.04
CA ILE A 117 0.51 -1.07 13.51
C ILE A 117 -0.04 0.02 14.40
N GLN A 118 -1.31 0.36 14.19
CA GLN A 118 -2.12 1.15 15.09
C GLN A 118 -3.29 0.27 15.56
N ALA A 119 -3.25 -0.14 16.83
CA ALA A 119 -4.24 -1.02 17.43
C ALA A 119 -5.66 -0.45 17.27
N GLY A 120 -6.61 -1.32 16.91
CA GLY A 120 -8.00 -0.95 16.66
C GLY A 120 -8.24 -0.19 15.35
N ALA A 121 -7.21 0.14 14.59
CA ALA A 121 -7.34 0.98 13.38
C ALA A 121 -6.75 0.33 12.14
N PHE A 122 -5.44 0.13 12.05
CA PHE A 122 -4.80 -0.28 10.80
C PHE A 122 -3.46 -0.96 11.06
N LYS A 123 -3.13 -1.97 10.24
CA LYS A 123 -1.79 -2.56 10.21
C LYS A 123 -1.25 -2.59 8.79
N ILE A 124 0.04 -2.31 8.64
CA ILE A 124 0.72 -2.38 7.35
C ILE A 124 1.18 -3.81 7.11
N GLY A 125 0.61 -4.46 6.09
CA GLY A 125 1.08 -5.76 5.61
C GLY A 125 1.12 -6.84 6.70
N ASP A 126 2.30 -7.44 6.85
CA ASP A 126 2.58 -8.57 7.74
C ASP A 126 3.02 -8.13 9.15
N THR A 127 2.87 -6.84 9.48
CA THR A 127 3.24 -6.35 10.82
C THR A 127 2.51 -7.15 11.91
N ALA A 128 3.29 -7.70 12.84
CA ALA A 128 2.85 -8.49 13.98
C ALA A 128 2.10 -9.81 13.66
N GLY A 129 2.24 -10.36 12.44
CA GLY A 129 1.69 -11.67 12.05
C GLY A 129 1.20 -11.73 10.63
#